data_AF-A0A8C4WMG8-F1
#
_entry.id   AF-A0A8C4WMG8-F1
#
_cell.length_a   1.000
_cell.length_b   1.000
_cell.length_c   1.000
_cell.angle_alpha   90.00
_cell.angle_beta   90.00
_cell.angle_gamma   90.00
#
_symmetry.space_group_name_H-M   'P 1'
#
loop_
_entity.id
_entity.type
_entity.pdbx_description
1 polymer ?
#
loop_
_entity_poly.entity_id
_entity_poly.type
_entity_poly.pdbx_seq_one_letter_code
_entity_poly.pdbx_strand_id
1 'polypeptide(L)'
;MSHRTMDWLMPLGCVSLWVGLVLSEVGSFSRCYDYFYKDVEPHGFRYSNLYHFATLYDRPQRIPRWSAYTLGDPNCPGQAGEVQTKPRCSDLVCPQLAHPDESPDMTKEADSTLSPDERRSSQAINEDYEDTSYDRGHLNPNAFQCNVGRTATFTLTNAAPMDPCFNRIRWAKLEEALKRQLTGSCRNVGGKPYLVTGAVPSDSEKIPIEGEDKEWDRNRPYNRVSVPSHIWTAVCCDHRDNNCKFSFAFIGENKEVSSLQIIPVEQLNTELSHLYKTLEPVNVFKDDCGFKSQKGQKVLSAIKEALYNTFQNFIIDSYSQLLPPAKRSKLDRETSQVMTSQTLDQKKMQLTGIGFLVSISSMADWHSQFETTYKQDNLACVLAPAAAAVAEASGISDTVCTLQEQKHLPNSRVTAQGWSCVGQACGYQGYAYSWCYTSDSKNWDYCCVEKCTVNPASKLYECPLGDGSTTKCSPQYSTVTVSGKACRADHPCGLYGERYFWCYTDYRDNWDYCCSPQDYCGYHNYDYQWCYSRDPAGSWQYCTS
;
A
#
# COMPACT_ATOMS: atom_id res chain seq x y z
N MET A 1 17.80 -43.41 -11.27
CA MET A 1 18.48 -42.75 -12.40
C MET A 1 17.44 -41.89 -13.12
N SER A 2 17.60 -40.59 -13.34
CA SER A 2 18.75 -39.70 -13.07
C SER A 2 18.28 -38.35 -12.50
N HIS A 3 19.13 -37.68 -11.70
CA HIS A 3 18.91 -36.32 -11.21
C HIS A 3 18.85 -35.30 -12.36
N ARG A 4 17.92 -34.34 -12.29
CA ARG A 4 17.90 -33.05 -13.05
C ARG A 4 16.79 -32.12 -12.51
N THR A 5 17.03 -31.45 -11.38
CA THR A 5 16.03 -30.55 -10.76
C THR A 5 16.60 -29.32 -10.04
N MET A 6 17.88 -28.96 -10.21
CA MET A 6 18.52 -27.86 -9.46
C MET A 6 19.37 -26.86 -10.28
N ASP A 7 19.30 -26.89 -11.62
CA ASP A 7 20.13 -26.03 -12.50
C ASP A 7 19.46 -24.69 -12.93
N TRP A 8 18.23 -24.40 -12.47
CA TRP A 8 17.40 -23.30 -13.02
C TRP A 8 17.34 -22.01 -12.18
N LEU A 9 17.80 -22.05 -10.93
CA LEU A 9 17.84 -20.88 -10.04
C LEU A 9 19.28 -20.37 -9.97
N MET A 10 19.54 -19.18 -10.51
CA MET A 10 20.88 -18.59 -10.48
C MET A 10 20.94 -17.49 -9.43
N PRO A 11 21.68 -17.69 -8.33
CA PRO A 11 21.89 -16.64 -7.35
C PRO A 11 22.58 -15.44 -8.01
N LEU A 12 22.03 -14.25 -7.77
CA LEU A 12 22.72 -13.00 -8.02
C LEU A 12 23.48 -12.65 -6.75
N GLY A 13 24.77 -13.01 -6.77
CA GLY A 13 25.75 -12.34 -5.95
C GLY A 13 25.58 -10.83 -6.08
N CYS A 14 25.73 -10.23 -4.93
CA CYS A 14 25.06 -9.01 -4.56
C CYS A 14 25.75 -7.77 -5.18
N VAL A 15 25.28 -6.57 -4.86
CA VAL A 15 25.63 -5.36 -5.63
C VAL A 15 26.65 -4.44 -4.90
N SER A 16 27.88 -4.14 -5.35
CA SER A 16 28.93 -3.38 -4.60
C SER A 16 29.75 -2.37 -5.41
N LEU A 17 30.86 -1.82 -4.86
CA LEU A 17 31.69 -0.86 -5.61
C LEU A 17 33.13 -0.57 -5.14
N TRP A 18 34.10 -0.67 -6.05
CA TRP A 18 35.34 0.15 -6.10
C TRP A 18 35.31 1.20 -7.25
N VAL A 19 35.35 2.50 -6.92
CA VAL A 19 35.54 3.62 -7.90
C VAL A 19 34.41 3.85 -8.95
N GLY A 20 33.13 3.88 -8.55
CA GLY A 20 32.01 4.46 -9.33
C GLY A 20 31.13 3.57 -10.25
N LEU A 21 31.54 2.34 -10.62
CA LEU A 21 30.84 1.27 -11.36
C LEU A 21 30.20 0.17 -10.47
N VAL A 22 28.87 -0.03 -10.47
CA VAL A 22 28.18 -0.85 -9.43
C VAL A 22 28.20 -2.38 -9.69
N LEU A 23 29.11 -3.13 -9.04
CA LEU A 23 29.36 -4.60 -9.16
C LEU A 23 28.20 -5.55 -8.76
N SER A 24 27.54 -6.27 -9.68
CA SER A 24 26.80 -7.52 -9.41
C SER A 24 27.52 -8.78 -9.91
N GLU A 25 27.81 -9.73 -9.02
CA GLU A 25 28.48 -11.00 -9.38
C GLU A 25 27.44 -12.12 -9.59
N VAL A 26 27.42 -12.83 -10.71
CA VAL A 26 26.52 -14.00 -10.84
C VAL A 26 27.20 -15.25 -10.28
N GLY A 27 26.57 -15.83 -9.26
CA GLY A 27 27.14 -16.94 -8.52
C GLY A 27 26.63 -16.99 -7.10
N SER A 28 27.23 -17.88 -6.31
CA SER A 28 26.93 -18.11 -4.90
C SER A 28 26.67 -16.81 -4.10
N PHE A 29 25.75 -16.83 -3.13
CA PHE A 29 25.60 -15.82 -2.07
C PHE A 29 26.76 -15.78 -1.08
N SER A 30 27.94 -16.17 -1.55
CA SER A 30 28.91 -15.15 -1.90
C SER A 30 28.96 -13.99 -0.92
N ARG A 31 29.13 -12.82 -1.50
CA ARG A 31 29.73 -11.73 -0.79
C ARG A 31 28.75 -10.96 0.16
N CYS A 32 27.90 -11.63 0.96
CA CYS A 32 26.69 -11.01 1.55
C CYS A 32 26.22 -11.39 2.99
N TYR A 33 27.04 -11.99 3.87
CA TYR A 33 26.58 -12.37 5.24
C TYR A 33 26.02 -11.24 6.07
N ASP A 34 26.55 -10.02 5.91
CA ASP A 34 26.11 -8.85 6.67
C ASP A 34 24.62 -8.49 6.47
N TYR A 35 23.96 -9.10 5.48
CA TYR A 35 22.54 -8.96 5.17
C TYR A 35 21.68 -10.14 5.66
N PHE A 36 22.29 -11.18 6.20
CA PHE A 36 21.61 -12.36 6.70
C PHE A 36 21.67 -12.43 8.23
N TYR A 37 20.52 -12.65 8.87
CA TYR A 37 20.45 -12.79 10.32
C TYR A 37 21.21 -14.05 10.78
N LYS A 38 22.16 -13.88 11.73
CA LYS A 38 23.06 -14.93 12.23
C LYS A 38 23.83 -15.67 11.11
N ASP A 39 24.22 -14.91 10.07
CA ASP A 39 25.05 -15.35 8.94
C ASP A 39 24.49 -16.57 8.19
N VAL A 40 23.16 -16.72 8.23
CA VAL A 40 22.41 -17.79 7.57
C VAL A 40 21.34 -17.15 6.70
N GLU A 41 21.53 -17.34 5.40
CA GLU A 41 20.55 -17.10 4.34
C GLU A 41 19.18 -17.76 4.60
N PRO A 42 18.12 -17.33 3.90
CA PRO A 42 16.91 -18.12 3.74
C PRO A 42 17.27 -19.54 3.28
N HIS A 43 16.90 -20.57 4.06
CA HIS A 43 17.47 -21.91 3.91
C HIS A 43 17.16 -22.48 2.53
N GLY A 44 18.22 -22.69 1.72
CA GLY A 44 18.13 -23.15 0.34
C GLY A 44 19.17 -22.57 -0.63
N PHE A 45 19.84 -21.44 -0.34
CA PHE A 45 20.64 -20.68 -1.35
C PHE A 45 21.86 -19.89 -0.75
N ARG A 46 23.13 -20.07 -1.22
CA ARG A 46 24.36 -20.04 -0.35
C ARG A 46 25.61 -19.14 -0.64
N TYR A 47 26.20 -18.40 0.37
CA TYR A 47 27.62 -18.30 0.98
C TYR A 47 29.01 -17.52 0.61
N SER A 48 29.54 -16.46 1.34
CA SER A 48 30.98 -15.85 1.27
C SER A 48 31.39 -14.28 1.09
N ASN A 49 31.30 -13.30 2.05
CA ASN A 49 31.25 -11.73 2.10
C ASN A 49 32.01 -10.56 1.24
N LEU A 50 31.33 -9.42 0.79
CA LEU A 50 31.61 -7.98 0.27
C LEU A 50 30.55 -7.24 -0.69
N TYR A 51 29.30 -6.86 -0.30
CA TYR A 51 28.39 -5.98 -1.14
C TYR A 51 27.30 -5.11 -0.41
N HIS A 52 26.23 -4.61 -1.09
CA HIS A 52 25.14 -3.72 -0.58
C HIS A 52 23.78 -4.38 -0.22
N PHE A 53 23.32 -5.42 -0.93
CA PHE A 53 22.12 -6.23 -0.61
C PHE A 53 22.05 -7.48 -1.48
N ALA A 54 21.49 -8.58 -0.98
CA ALA A 54 21.52 -9.90 -1.64
C ALA A 54 20.22 -10.29 -2.33
N THR A 55 20.28 -10.79 -3.57
CA THR A 55 19.06 -11.09 -4.35
C THR A 55 19.11 -12.46 -5.03
N LEU A 56 18.09 -13.30 -4.81
CA LEU A 56 17.92 -14.56 -5.54
C LEU A 56 17.06 -14.32 -6.76
N TYR A 57 17.60 -14.57 -7.95
CA TYR A 57 16.95 -14.27 -9.21
C TYR A 57 16.47 -15.53 -9.93
N ASP A 58 15.19 -15.55 -10.26
CA ASP A 58 14.54 -16.61 -11.03
C ASP A 58 14.66 -16.24 -12.52
N ARG A 59 15.67 -16.77 -13.20
CA ARG A 59 15.89 -16.48 -14.62
C ARG A 59 14.72 -16.92 -15.52
N PRO A 60 14.13 -18.12 -15.35
CA PRO A 60 12.91 -18.50 -16.08
C PRO A 60 11.76 -17.50 -15.94
N GLN A 61 11.54 -16.97 -14.73
CA GLN A 61 10.47 -16.02 -14.43
C GLN A 61 10.87 -14.54 -14.62
N ARG A 62 12.16 -14.27 -14.81
CA ARG A 62 12.80 -12.94 -14.94
C ARG A 62 12.50 -11.97 -13.80
N ILE A 63 12.28 -12.50 -12.59
CA ILE A 63 12.06 -11.70 -11.36
C ILE A 63 12.93 -12.21 -10.20
N PRO A 64 13.24 -11.37 -9.21
CA PRO A 64 13.78 -11.85 -7.95
C PRO A 64 12.75 -12.66 -7.15
N ARG A 65 13.16 -13.81 -6.61
CA ARG A 65 12.42 -14.56 -5.57
C ARG A 65 12.45 -13.81 -4.26
N TRP A 66 13.60 -13.26 -3.89
CA TRP A 66 13.77 -12.42 -2.72
C TRP A 66 15.02 -11.52 -2.82
N SER A 67 14.98 -10.39 -2.12
CA SER A 67 16.10 -9.52 -1.80
C SER A 67 16.24 -9.38 -0.27
N ALA A 68 17.41 -9.67 0.29
CA ALA A 68 17.78 -9.52 1.69
C ALA A 68 18.70 -8.30 1.90
N TYR A 69 18.38 -7.46 2.89
CA TYR A 69 19.02 -6.16 3.08
C TYR A 69 18.95 -5.69 4.54
N THR A 70 19.68 -4.62 4.85
CA THR A 70 19.56 -3.86 6.13
C THR A 70 19.26 -2.39 5.83
N LEU A 71 19.00 -1.58 6.87
CA LEU A 71 18.87 -0.13 6.70
C LEU A 71 20.25 0.53 6.47
N GLY A 72 20.40 1.26 5.37
CA GLY A 72 21.57 2.10 5.06
C GLY A 72 21.84 3.18 6.13
N ASP A 73 23.04 3.76 6.16
CA ASP A 73 23.62 4.64 7.20
C ASP A 73 22.61 5.60 7.92
N PRO A 74 22.66 5.81 9.26
CA PRO A 74 21.71 6.71 9.91
C PRO A 74 22.01 8.20 9.67
N ASN A 75 23.23 8.55 9.27
CA ASN A 75 23.69 9.92 9.04
C ASN A 75 23.59 10.34 7.56
N CYS A 76 22.75 9.68 6.74
CA CYS A 76 22.65 10.00 5.32
C CYS A 76 22.30 11.47 5.08
N PRO A 77 23.15 12.26 4.39
CA PRO A 77 22.79 13.60 3.98
C PRO A 77 21.68 13.52 2.92
N GLY A 78 20.59 14.25 3.14
CA GLY A 78 19.46 14.34 2.19
C GLY A 78 18.11 13.87 2.73
N GLN A 79 17.58 14.55 3.75
CA GLN A 79 16.14 14.55 4.08
C GLN A 79 15.54 15.96 4.33
N ALA A 80 16.30 17.03 4.08
CA ALA A 80 15.81 18.40 4.21
C ALA A 80 15.99 19.17 2.89
N GLY A 81 14.89 19.51 2.23
CA GLY A 81 14.80 20.62 1.27
C GLY A 81 15.34 20.42 -0.15
N GLU A 82 16.29 19.50 -0.41
CA GLU A 82 16.77 19.28 -1.78
C GLU A 82 15.81 18.39 -2.58
N VAL A 83 15.27 18.96 -3.66
CA VAL A 83 14.73 18.19 -4.79
C VAL A 83 15.91 17.47 -5.43
N GLN A 84 16.24 16.27 -4.90
CA GLN A 84 17.08 15.33 -5.60
C GLN A 84 16.36 15.01 -6.91
N THR A 85 16.86 15.58 -8.01
CA THR A 85 16.47 15.21 -9.36
C THR A 85 16.51 13.69 -9.43
N LYS A 86 15.35 13.05 -9.65
CA LYS A 86 15.26 11.58 -9.73
C LYS A 86 16.42 11.11 -10.60
N PRO A 87 17.39 10.34 -10.06
CA PRO A 87 18.50 9.89 -10.87
C PRO A 87 17.93 9.16 -12.09
N ARG A 88 18.41 9.49 -13.29
CA ARG A 88 18.17 8.70 -14.51
C ARG A 88 19.00 7.41 -14.43
N CYS A 89 18.66 6.63 -13.41
CA CYS A 89 19.23 5.35 -13.00
C CYS A 89 18.12 4.29 -12.93
N SER A 90 17.00 4.54 -13.60
CA SER A 90 16.36 3.46 -14.34
C SER A 90 17.41 2.74 -15.20
N ASP A 91 17.11 1.52 -15.62
CA ASP A 91 17.78 0.89 -16.75
C ASP A 91 19.16 0.24 -16.46
N LEU A 92 19.43 -0.17 -15.21
CA LEU A 92 20.60 -0.99 -14.86
C LEU A 92 20.35 -2.50 -15.06
N VAL A 93 21.27 -3.15 -15.76
CA VAL A 93 21.31 -4.60 -16.04
C VAL A 93 22.57 -5.24 -15.47
N CYS A 94 22.56 -6.55 -15.25
CA CYS A 94 23.69 -7.33 -14.73
C CYS A 94 24.30 -8.19 -15.86
N PRO A 95 25.44 -7.81 -16.47
CA PRO A 95 25.98 -8.52 -17.65
C PRO A 95 26.30 -9.99 -17.39
N GLN A 96 26.80 -10.33 -16.21
CA GLN A 96 27.09 -11.73 -15.84
C GLN A 96 25.85 -12.66 -15.83
N LEU A 97 24.64 -12.12 -15.95
CA LEU A 97 23.46 -12.96 -16.17
C LEU A 97 23.47 -13.59 -17.57
N ALA A 98 24.04 -12.98 -18.60
CA ALA A 98 24.20 -13.66 -19.88
C ALA A 98 25.30 -14.73 -19.79
N HIS A 99 26.54 -14.31 -19.51
CA HIS A 99 27.72 -15.17 -19.50
C HIS A 99 28.57 -14.94 -18.24
N PRO A 100 29.11 -15.99 -17.57
CA PRO A 100 29.92 -15.83 -16.37
C PRO A 100 31.21 -15.00 -16.54
N ASP A 101 31.73 -14.93 -17.76
CA ASP A 101 32.99 -14.22 -18.09
C ASP A 101 32.79 -12.70 -18.31
N GLU A 102 31.56 -12.20 -18.30
CA GLU A 102 31.25 -10.77 -18.44
C GLU A 102 31.70 -9.96 -17.21
N SER A 103 31.72 -8.63 -17.35
CA SER A 103 32.05 -7.75 -16.23
C SER A 103 31.07 -7.95 -15.08
N PRO A 104 31.56 -8.13 -13.83
CA PRO A 104 30.69 -8.06 -12.66
C PRO A 104 30.09 -6.66 -12.48
N ASP A 105 30.54 -5.61 -13.16
CA ASP A 105 29.89 -4.30 -13.06
C ASP A 105 28.51 -4.28 -13.72
N MET A 106 27.49 -3.85 -12.99
CA MET A 106 26.20 -3.48 -13.58
C MET A 106 26.37 -2.24 -14.44
N THR A 107 25.92 -2.37 -15.68
CA THR A 107 25.93 -1.29 -16.65
C THR A 107 24.52 -0.78 -16.86
N LYS A 108 24.38 0.41 -17.44
CA LYS A 108 23.09 0.75 -18.08
C LYS A 108 22.88 -0.20 -19.26
N GLU A 109 21.62 -0.43 -19.61
CA GLU A 109 21.25 -1.28 -20.73
C GLU A 109 21.86 -0.79 -22.05
N ALA A 110 21.90 0.53 -22.26
CA ALA A 110 22.50 1.19 -23.42
C ALA A 110 24.05 1.12 -23.46
N ASP A 111 24.69 0.93 -22.30
CA ASP A 111 26.15 0.86 -22.16
C ASP A 111 26.66 -0.61 -22.12
N SER A 112 25.77 -1.59 -22.28
CA SER A 112 26.09 -3.02 -22.17
C SER A 112 26.77 -3.58 -23.42
N THR A 113 27.80 -4.39 -23.22
CA THR A 113 28.52 -5.18 -24.25
C THR A 113 27.67 -6.26 -24.92
N LEU A 114 26.64 -6.73 -24.21
CA LEU A 114 25.77 -7.82 -24.64
C LEU A 114 24.76 -7.40 -25.71
N SER A 115 24.53 -8.27 -26.69
CA SER A 115 23.44 -8.06 -27.65
C SER A 115 22.07 -8.03 -26.95
N PRO A 116 21.06 -7.38 -27.56
CA PRO A 116 19.71 -7.35 -26.99
C PRO A 116 19.18 -8.75 -26.67
N ASP A 117 19.38 -9.74 -27.55
CA ASP A 117 18.82 -11.08 -27.37
C ASP A 117 19.53 -11.87 -26.25
N GLU A 118 20.85 -11.68 -26.06
CA GLU A 118 21.57 -12.24 -24.91
C GLU A 118 21.06 -11.66 -23.59
N ARG A 119 20.82 -10.34 -23.54
CA ARG A 119 20.19 -9.69 -22.37
C ARG A 119 18.77 -10.20 -22.14
N ARG A 120 17.95 -10.26 -23.18
CA ARG A 120 16.56 -10.76 -23.11
C ARG A 120 16.46 -12.21 -22.65
N SER A 121 17.42 -13.06 -23.04
CA SER A 121 17.49 -14.47 -22.66
C SER A 121 17.72 -14.67 -21.16
N SER A 122 18.47 -13.75 -20.53
CA SER A 122 19.05 -13.93 -19.20
C SER A 122 18.34 -13.17 -18.08
N GLN A 123 17.73 -12.01 -18.39
CA GLN A 123 17.07 -11.14 -17.42
C GLN A 123 15.90 -10.35 -18.05
N ALA A 124 15.17 -9.63 -17.20
CA ALA A 124 14.24 -8.59 -17.63
C ALA A 124 15.04 -7.36 -18.13
N ILE A 125 14.55 -6.73 -19.19
CA ILE A 125 15.08 -5.47 -19.77
C ILE A 125 13.99 -4.40 -19.72
N ASN A 126 14.30 -3.13 -20.05
CA ASN A 126 13.32 -2.05 -19.88
C ASN A 126 12.14 -2.17 -20.86
N GLU A 127 12.40 -2.66 -22.07
CA GLU A 127 11.40 -3.03 -23.08
C GLU A 127 10.33 -4.03 -22.55
N ASP A 128 10.63 -4.79 -21.48
CA ASP A 128 9.66 -5.69 -20.84
C ASP A 128 8.64 -4.97 -19.95
N TYR A 129 8.93 -3.73 -19.53
CA TYR A 129 8.08 -2.91 -18.66
C TYR A 129 7.51 -1.67 -19.36
N GLU A 130 8.11 -1.24 -20.47
CA GLU A 130 7.69 -0.07 -21.25
C GLU A 130 6.22 -0.17 -21.69
N ASP A 131 5.45 0.88 -21.40
CA ASP A 131 4.03 1.02 -21.76
C ASP A 131 3.13 -0.14 -21.31
N THR A 132 3.55 -0.89 -20.28
CA THR A 132 2.73 -1.90 -19.60
C THR A 132 1.87 -1.28 -18.50
N SER A 133 0.87 -2.01 -18.02
CA SER A 133 0.04 -1.60 -16.89
C SER A 133 0.79 -1.62 -15.53
N TYR A 134 1.98 -2.19 -15.46
CA TYR A 134 2.72 -2.54 -14.23
C TYR A 134 3.89 -1.60 -13.88
N ASP A 135 4.18 -1.48 -12.58
CA ASP A 135 5.37 -0.82 -12.08
C ASP A 135 6.57 -1.77 -11.97
N ARG A 136 7.78 -1.19 -12.10
CA ARG A 136 9.04 -1.76 -11.59
C ARG A 136 9.04 -1.66 -10.05
N GLY A 137 8.37 -2.59 -9.37
CA GLY A 137 8.28 -2.65 -7.92
C GLY A 137 9.56 -3.21 -7.29
N HIS A 138 10.21 -2.44 -6.42
CA HIS A 138 11.48 -2.81 -5.81
C HIS A 138 11.29 -3.80 -4.64
N LEU A 139 12.18 -4.78 -4.49
CA LEU A 139 12.20 -5.66 -3.32
C LEU A 139 13.07 -5.08 -2.20
N ASN A 140 14.32 -4.67 -2.48
CA ASN A 140 15.06 -3.76 -1.59
C ASN A 140 14.68 -2.31 -1.93
N PRO A 141 13.98 -1.56 -1.06
CA PRO A 141 13.45 -0.25 -1.42
C PRO A 141 14.55 0.81 -1.44
N ASN A 142 14.58 1.65 -2.49
CA ASN A 142 15.55 2.75 -2.61
C ASN A 142 15.55 3.69 -1.39
N ALA A 143 14.40 3.83 -0.73
CA ALA A 143 14.22 4.65 0.46
C ALA A 143 14.92 4.09 1.71
N PHE A 144 15.25 2.80 1.73
CA PHE A 144 15.94 2.12 2.84
C PHE A 144 17.46 2.23 2.70
N GLN A 145 17.95 2.68 1.54
CA GLN A 145 19.36 2.82 1.20
C GLN A 145 19.77 4.29 0.92
N CYS A 146 21.07 4.53 0.76
CA CYS A 146 21.66 5.84 0.48
C CYS A 146 22.83 5.74 -0.49
N ASN A 147 23.17 6.86 -1.14
CA ASN A 147 24.32 6.99 -2.05
C ASN A 147 24.35 5.85 -3.09
N VAL A 148 25.50 5.22 -3.32
CA VAL A 148 25.67 4.07 -4.22
C VAL A 148 24.75 2.89 -3.88
N GLY A 149 24.46 2.65 -2.59
CA GLY A 149 23.50 1.64 -2.16
C GLY A 149 22.06 1.94 -2.56
N ARG A 150 21.71 3.22 -2.77
CA ARG A 150 20.42 3.63 -3.36
C ARG A 150 20.42 3.46 -4.87
N THR A 151 21.50 3.82 -5.56
CA THR A 151 21.63 3.57 -7.01
C THR A 151 21.51 2.07 -7.32
N ALA A 152 22.14 1.24 -6.50
CA ALA A 152 22.12 -0.20 -6.58
C ALA A 152 20.72 -0.83 -6.55
N THR A 153 19.70 -0.19 -5.93
CA THR A 153 18.36 -0.79 -5.86
C THR A 153 17.58 -0.73 -7.16
N PHE A 154 17.92 0.16 -8.10
CA PHE A 154 17.14 0.40 -9.32
C PHE A 154 17.40 -0.62 -10.44
N THR A 155 18.00 -1.75 -10.12
CA THR A 155 18.26 -2.84 -11.06
C THR A 155 16.97 -3.60 -11.33
N LEU A 156 16.78 -4.03 -12.57
CA LEU A 156 15.64 -4.90 -12.91
C LEU A 156 15.74 -6.26 -12.20
N THR A 157 16.93 -6.63 -11.75
CA THR A 157 17.17 -7.82 -10.93
C THR A 157 16.67 -7.68 -9.49
N ASN A 158 16.48 -6.46 -8.98
CA ASN A 158 15.84 -6.17 -7.69
C ASN A 158 14.37 -5.74 -7.86
N ALA A 159 13.81 -5.81 -9.07
CA ALA A 159 12.44 -5.38 -9.37
C ALA A 159 11.57 -6.53 -9.90
N ALA A 160 10.28 -6.48 -9.60
CA ALA A 160 9.26 -7.33 -10.19
C ALA A 160 8.07 -6.48 -10.66
N PRO A 161 7.24 -6.95 -11.62
CA PRO A 161 6.00 -6.29 -11.98
C PRO A 161 5.09 -6.18 -10.76
N MET A 162 4.81 -4.97 -10.29
CA MET A 162 3.84 -4.76 -9.22
C MET A 162 2.69 -3.89 -9.71
N ASP A 163 1.47 -4.23 -9.30
CA ASP A 163 0.30 -3.39 -9.55
C ASP A 163 0.58 -1.96 -9.03
N PRO A 164 0.36 -0.89 -9.83
CA PRO A 164 0.72 0.47 -9.42
C PRO A 164 0.02 0.95 -8.14
N CYS A 165 -1.23 0.54 -7.90
CA CYS A 165 -2.00 0.90 -6.71
C CYS A 165 -1.50 0.13 -5.47
N PHE A 166 -1.05 -1.11 -5.65
CA PHE A 166 -0.33 -1.89 -4.64
C PHE A 166 1.04 -1.25 -4.33
N ASN A 167 1.91 -1.12 -5.33
CA ASN A 167 3.29 -0.66 -5.19
C ASN A 167 3.38 0.76 -4.61
N ARG A 168 2.78 1.74 -5.29
CA ARG A 168 3.01 3.17 -5.00
C ARG A 168 2.38 3.63 -3.69
N ILE A 169 1.49 2.84 -3.08
CA ILE A 169 0.65 3.26 -1.94
C ILE A 169 0.56 2.21 -0.86
N ARG A 170 -0.08 1.06 -1.12
CA ARG A 170 -0.32 0.05 -0.07
C ARG A 170 1.01 -0.46 0.46
N TRP A 171 1.91 -0.80 -0.45
CA TRP A 171 3.27 -1.23 -0.17
C TRP A 171 4.17 -0.07 0.24
N ALA A 172 4.20 1.05 -0.50
CA ALA A 172 5.01 2.22 -0.14
C ALA A 172 4.69 2.81 1.26
N LYS A 173 3.42 2.81 1.69
CA LYS A 173 3.03 3.28 3.04
C LYS A 173 3.38 2.27 4.13
N LEU A 174 3.35 0.98 3.82
CA LEU A 174 3.94 -0.05 4.66
C LEU A 174 5.45 0.16 4.81
N GLU A 175 6.18 0.36 3.71
CA GLU A 175 7.62 0.64 3.72
C GLU A 175 7.97 1.90 4.53
N GLU A 176 7.20 2.99 4.37
CA GLU A 176 7.37 4.24 5.11
C GLU A 176 7.20 4.02 6.63
N ALA A 177 6.10 3.36 7.03
CA ALA A 177 5.83 3.03 8.42
C ALA A 177 6.88 2.08 9.01
N LEU A 178 7.27 1.06 8.25
CA LEU A 178 8.27 0.06 8.64
C LEU A 178 9.64 0.70 8.85
N LYS A 179 10.12 1.52 7.91
CA LYS A 179 11.40 2.23 8.02
C LYS A 179 11.44 3.12 9.28
N ARG A 180 10.36 3.89 9.52
CA ARG A 180 10.22 4.76 10.69
C ARG A 180 10.33 3.95 11.99
N GLN A 181 9.61 2.83 12.08
CA GLN A 181 9.59 1.98 13.27
C GLN A 181 10.89 1.20 13.48
N LEU A 182 11.53 0.68 12.43
CA LEU A 182 12.82 -0.01 12.56
C LEU A 182 13.96 0.95 12.95
N THR A 183 13.93 2.19 12.45
CA THR A 183 14.90 3.22 12.85
C THR A 183 14.81 3.48 14.35
N GLY A 184 13.62 3.81 14.87
CA GLY A 184 13.44 4.13 16.29
C GLY A 184 13.52 2.92 17.23
N SER A 185 12.87 1.81 16.88
CA SER A 185 12.68 0.67 17.78
C SER A 185 13.71 -0.45 17.66
N CYS A 186 14.50 -0.50 16.59
CA CYS A 186 15.62 -1.44 16.45
C CYS A 186 16.97 -0.70 16.44
N ARG A 187 17.18 0.17 15.46
CA ARG A 187 18.52 0.74 15.20
C ARG A 187 18.99 1.69 16.29
N ASN A 188 18.16 2.67 16.65
CA ASN A 188 18.51 3.72 17.62
C ASN A 188 18.68 3.18 19.06
N VAL A 189 18.26 1.92 19.32
CA VAL A 189 18.49 1.23 20.59
C VAL A 189 19.68 0.26 20.55
N GLY A 190 20.48 0.26 19.48
CA GLY A 190 21.68 -0.57 19.33
C GLY A 190 21.47 -1.90 18.61
N GLY A 191 20.31 -2.12 17.98
CA GLY A 191 19.97 -3.32 17.22
C GLY A 191 20.32 -3.21 15.73
N LYS A 192 20.39 -4.35 15.04
CA LYS A 192 20.61 -4.45 13.59
C LYS A 192 19.34 -5.01 12.93
N PRO A 193 18.61 -4.20 12.12
CA PRO A 193 17.45 -4.66 11.39
C PRO A 193 17.87 -5.39 10.11
N TYR A 194 17.50 -6.66 10.03
CA TYR A 194 17.58 -7.52 8.84
C TYR A 194 16.19 -7.62 8.21
N LEU A 195 16.12 -7.47 6.90
CA LEU A 195 14.88 -7.59 6.12
C LEU A 195 15.10 -8.56 4.96
N VAL A 196 14.06 -9.31 4.62
CA VAL A 196 13.98 -10.10 3.39
C VAL A 196 12.64 -9.81 2.75
N THR A 197 12.64 -9.18 1.58
CA THR A 197 11.43 -8.94 0.77
C THR A 197 11.44 -9.91 -0.39
N GLY A 198 10.30 -10.49 -0.75
CA GLY A 198 10.20 -11.48 -1.83
C GLY A 198 8.94 -11.40 -2.65
N ALA A 199 9.00 -12.05 -3.80
CA ALA A 199 7.93 -12.13 -4.77
C ALA A 199 7.61 -13.61 -5.04
N VAL A 200 6.32 -13.92 -5.14
CA VAL A 200 5.81 -15.26 -5.50
C VAL A 200 5.47 -15.25 -6.98
N PRO A 201 6.31 -15.81 -7.88
CA PRO A 201 6.05 -15.79 -9.31
C PRO A 201 4.73 -16.48 -9.63
N SER A 202 4.03 -15.96 -10.64
CA SER A 202 2.91 -16.65 -11.27
C SER A 202 3.26 -17.04 -12.71
N ASP A 203 2.78 -18.22 -13.12
CA ASP A 203 2.74 -18.60 -14.53
C ASP A 203 1.44 -18.17 -15.22
N SER A 204 0.48 -17.59 -14.49
CA SER A 204 -0.80 -17.12 -15.05
C SER A 204 -0.67 -15.89 -15.94
N GLU A 205 0.32 -15.05 -15.68
CA GLU A 205 0.43 -13.72 -16.27
C GLU A 205 1.89 -13.27 -16.35
N LYS A 206 2.31 -12.78 -17.52
CA LYS A 206 3.68 -12.32 -17.78
C LYS A 206 3.66 -11.09 -18.69
N ILE A 207 4.39 -10.05 -18.33
CA ILE A 207 4.51 -8.84 -19.16
C ILE A 207 5.68 -8.95 -20.16
N PRO A 208 5.64 -8.18 -21.27
CA PRO A 208 4.47 -7.47 -21.80
C PRO A 208 3.40 -8.46 -22.30
N ILE A 209 2.12 -8.15 -22.10
CA ILE A 209 0.97 -9.00 -22.46
C ILE A 209 0.56 -8.68 -23.90
N GLU A 210 0.63 -9.63 -24.84
CA GLU A 210 0.35 -9.34 -26.27
C GLU A 210 -1.09 -8.86 -26.54
N GLY A 211 -2.05 -9.23 -25.69
CA GLY A 211 -3.44 -8.77 -25.82
C GLY A 211 -3.68 -7.32 -25.38
N GLU A 212 -2.77 -6.74 -24.59
CA GLU A 212 -2.98 -5.48 -23.87
C GLU A 212 -1.88 -4.45 -24.18
N ASP A 213 -0.62 -4.86 -24.14
CA ASP A 213 0.58 -4.01 -24.27
C ASP A 213 1.12 -3.97 -25.72
N LYS A 214 0.28 -4.30 -26.71
CA LYS A 214 0.68 -4.39 -28.13
C LYS A 214 0.42 -3.10 -28.88
N GLU A 215 1.51 -2.41 -29.21
CA GLU A 215 1.52 -1.21 -30.04
C GLU A 215 1.74 -1.57 -31.53
N TRP A 216 1.25 -0.72 -32.43
CA TRP A 216 1.28 -0.97 -33.88
C TRP A 216 2.66 -0.73 -34.51
N ASP A 217 3.49 0.09 -33.87
CA ASP A 217 4.83 0.54 -34.29
C ASP A 217 5.97 -0.14 -33.52
N ARG A 218 5.66 -0.92 -32.47
CA ARG A 218 6.65 -1.61 -31.63
C ARG A 218 6.64 -3.13 -31.86
N ASN A 219 7.74 -3.67 -32.37
CA ASN A 219 7.95 -5.12 -32.48
C ASN A 219 8.89 -5.61 -31.36
N ARG A 220 8.31 -6.19 -30.31
CA ARG A 220 9.01 -6.73 -29.12
C ARG A 220 8.52 -8.14 -28.77
N PRO A 221 9.31 -8.93 -28.02
CA PRO A 221 8.83 -10.22 -27.49
C PRO A 221 7.91 -10.03 -26.27
N TYR A 222 6.84 -10.84 -26.21
CA TYR A 222 5.80 -10.79 -25.16
C TYR A 222 5.91 -11.96 -24.17
N ASN A 223 5.17 -11.87 -23.05
CA ASN A 223 5.03 -12.88 -22.00
C ASN A 223 6.36 -13.32 -21.35
N ARG A 224 7.27 -12.36 -21.07
CA ARG A 224 8.65 -12.64 -20.66
C ARG A 224 8.91 -12.57 -19.16
N VAL A 225 8.27 -11.64 -18.46
CA VAL A 225 8.54 -11.35 -17.04
C VAL A 225 7.30 -11.68 -16.22
N SER A 226 7.43 -12.60 -15.26
CA SER A 226 6.34 -13.05 -14.41
C SER A 226 5.76 -11.92 -13.58
N VAL A 227 4.43 -11.75 -13.63
CA VAL A 227 3.71 -10.97 -12.63
C VAL A 227 3.60 -11.83 -11.37
N PRO A 228 4.17 -11.41 -10.22
CA PRO A 228 4.02 -12.14 -8.97
C PRO A 228 2.57 -12.13 -8.51
N SER A 229 2.11 -13.23 -7.91
CA SER A 229 0.80 -13.27 -7.25
C SER A 229 0.79 -12.55 -5.89
N HIS A 230 1.91 -12.59 -5.17
CA HIS A 230 2.07 -12.03 -3.84
C HIS A 230 3.45 -11.41 -3.66
N ILE A 231 3.51 -10.33 -2.90
CA ILE A 231 4.73 -9.70 -2.39
C ILE A 231 4.73 -9.81 -0.86
N TRP A 232 5.89 -10.11 -0.28
CA TRP A 232 6.04 -10.32 1.16
C TRP A 232 7.33 -9.67 1.69
N THR A 233 7.35 -9.30 2.98
CA THR A 233 8.55 -8.83 3.68
C THR A 233 8.63 -9.44 5.06
N ALA A 234 9.68 -10.21 5.34
CA ALA A 234 10.05 -10.66 6.67
C ALA A 234 11.05 -9.69 7.30
N VAL A 235 10.93 -9.50 8.62
CA VAL A 235 11.71 -8.54 9.40
C VAL A 235 12.24 -9.20 10.65
N CYS A 236 13.52 -8.96 10.95
CA CYS A 236 14.21 -9.43 12.15
C CYS A 236 15.09 -8.31 12.70
N CYS A 237 14.80 -7.85 13.91
CA CYS A 237 15.69 -7.00 14.68
C CYS A 237 16.58 -7.87 15.56
N ASP A 238 17.87 -7.96 15.24
CA ASP A 238 18.85 -8.58 16.13
C ASP A 238 19.40 -7.58 17.14
N HIS A 239 19.61 -8.03 18.37
CA HIS A 239 20.07 -7.19 19.48
C HIS A 239 20.75 -8.04 20.57
N ARG A 240 21.73 -7.49 21.29
CA ARG A 240 22.46 -8.25 22.33
C ARG A 240 21.57 -8.66 23.51
N ASP A 241 20.68 -7.78 23.94
CA ASP A 241 19.58 -8.12 24.85
C ASP A 241 18.43 -8.77 24.06
N ASN A 242 18.11 -10.02 24.40
CA ASN A 242 17.01 -10.80 23.83
C ASN A 242 15.64 -10.14 24.02
N ASN A 243 15.45 -9.30 25.04
CA ASN A 243 14.18 -8.58 25.25
C ASN A 243 13.94 -7.47 24.22
N CYS A 244 14.99 -7.04 23.51
CA CYS A 244 14.90 -6.07 22.41
C CYS A 244 14.91 -6.72 21.02
N LYS A 245 15.16 -8.03 20.90
CA LYS A 245 14.97 -8.76 19.64
C LYS A 245 13.50 -8.84 19.29
N PHE A 246 13.18 -8.77 18.00
CA PHE A 246 11.83 -9.02 17.52
C PHE A 246 11.79 -9.38 16.04
N SER A 247 10.77 -10.12 15.64
CA SER A 247 10.49 -10.42 14.24
C SER A 247 9.00 -10.40 13.91
N PHE A 248 8.71 -10.23 12.63
CA PHE A 248 7.37 -10.32 12.05
C PHE A 248 7.45 -10.34 10.52
N ALA A 249 6.33 -10.60 9.87
CA ALA A 249 6.22 -10.60 8.42
C ALA A 249 4.97 -9.85 7.93
N PHE A 250 5.07 -9.36 6.70
CA PHE A 250 3.99 -8.83 5.88
C PHE A 250 3.83 -9.69 4.64
N ILE A 251 2.60 -9.90 4.19
CA ILE A 251 2.30 -10.50 2.87
C ILE A 251 1.04 -9.84 2.31
N GLY A 252 1.04 -9.56 1.01
CA GLY A 252 -0.12 -9.03 0.30
C GLY A 252 -0.17 -9.55 -1.13
N GLU A 253 -1.38 -9.72 -1.65
CA GLU A 253 -1.64 -10.02 -3.07
C GLU A 253 -1.20 -8.83 -3.94
N ASN A 254 -0.62 -9.10 -5.10
CA ASN A 254 -0.13 -8.08 -6.02
C ASN A 254 -1.26 -7.55 -6.92
N LYS A 255 -2.21 -6.82 -6.33
CA LYS A 255 -3.41 -6.29 -7.02
C LYS A 255 -3.89 -4.99 -6.39
N GLU A 256 -4.64 -4.20 -7.15
CA GLU A 256 -5.16 -2.89 -6.72
C GLU A 256 -5.87 -2.92 -5.36
N VAL A 257 -6.65 -3.96 -5.07
CA VAL A 257 -7.31 -4.17 -3.75
C VAL A 257 -6.70 -5.38 -3.04
N SER A 258 -5.40 -5.29 -2.74
CA SER A 258 -4.66 -6.28 -1.95
C SER A 258 -5.19 -6.40 -0.51
N SER A 259 -5.27 -7.62 0.03
CA SER A 259 -5.37 -7.84 1.48
C SER A 259 -3.97 -7.93 2.10
N LEU A 260 -3.56 -6.89 2.83
CA LEU A 260 -2.27 -6.88 3.52
C LEU A 260 -2.39 -7.54 4.90
N GLN A 261 -1.66 -8.63 5.08
CA GLN A 261 -1.63 -9.39 6.32
C GLN A 261 -0.35 -9.08 7.11
N ILE A 262 -0.46 -9.06 8.44
CA ILE A 262 0.68 -8.98 9.37
C ILE A 262 0.71 -10.27 10.18
N ILE A 263 1.70 -11.11 9.90
CA ILE A 263 1.77 -12.49 10.38
C ILE A 263 3.10 -12.80 11.07
N PRO A 264 3.17 -13.85 11.90
CA PRO A 264 4.43 -14.42 12.38
C PRO A 264 5.33 -14.85 11.22
N VAL A 265 6.65 -14.82 11.39
CA VAL A 265 7.59 -15.38 10.38
C VAL A 265 7.37 -16.89 10.20
N GLU A 266 7.02 -17.60 11.27
CA GLU A 266 6.65 -19.03 11.24
C GLU A 266 5.40 -19.29 10.37
N GLN A 267 4.41 -18.38 10.42
CA GLN A 267 3.24 -18.47 9.54
C GLN A 267 3.63 -18.12 8.10
N LEU A 268 4.42 -17.06 7.88
CA LEU A 268 4.93 -16.73 6.54
C LEU A 268 5.65 -17.93 5.90
N ASN A 269 6.53 -18.62 6.63
CA ASN A 269 7.20 -19.83 6.16
C ASN A 269 6.20 -20.90 5.67
N THR A 270 5.09 -21.07 6.38
CA THR A 270 4.00 -21.99 5.99
C THR A 270 3.30 -21.51 4.72
N GLU A 271 2.84 -20.25 4.68
CA GLU A 271 2.18 -19.66 3.50
C GLU A 271 3.07 -19.73 2.25
N LEU A 272 4.36 -19.40 2.38
CA LEU A 272 5.32 -19.46 1.27
C LEU A 272 5.57 -20.89 0.78
N SER A 273 5.56 -21.89 1.67
CA SER A 273 5.68 -23.30 1.26
C SER A 273 4.49 -23.73 0.39
N HIS A 274 3.28 -23.29 0.74
CA HIS A 274 2.08 -23.51 -0.09
C HIS A 274 2.13 -22.73 -1.41
N LEU A 275 2.44 -21.44 -1.37
CA LEU A 275 2.47 -20.54 -2.52
C LEU A 275 3.54 -20.91 -3.55
N TYR A 276 4.75 -21.26 -3.10
CA TYR A 276 5.83 -21.76 -3.96
C TYR A 276 5.68 -23.25 -4.31
N LYS A 277 4.69 -23.95 -3.75
CA LYS A 277 4.39 -25.38 -3.98
C LYS A 277 5.59 -26.30 -3.68
N THR A 278 6.38 -25.98 -2.65
CA THR A 278 7.58 -26.74 -2.29
C THR A 278 7.26 -27.88 -1.33
N LEU A 279 7.91 -29.04 -1.53
CA LEU A 279 7.88 -30.15 -0.57
C LEU A 279 8.85 -29.92 0.60
N GLU A 280 9.92 -29.14 0.37
CA GLU A 280 10.86 -28.72 1.40
C GLU A 280 10.32 -27.50 2.18
N PRO A 281 10.56 -27.43 3.50
CA PRO A 281 10.08 -26.33 4.34
C PRO A 281 10.85 -25.03 4.07
N VAL A 282 10.13 -23.99 3.66
CA VAL A 282 10.69 -22.63 3.50
C VAL A 282 11.06 -22.07 4.88
N ASN A 283 12.28 -21.54 5.01
CA ASN A 283 12.74 -20.89 6.24
C ASN A 283 13.42 -19.56 5.91
N VAL A 284 12.73 -18.44 6.09
CA VAL A 284 13.24 -17.11 5.73
C VAL A 284 14.37 -16.63 6.66
N PHE A 285 14.32 -16.99 7.94
CA PHE A 285 15.37 -16.72 8.93
C PHE A 285 15.81 -18.01 9.62
N LYS A 286 17.03 -17.99 10.19
CA LYS A 286 17.65 -19.11 10.94
C LYS A 286 16.83 -19.59 12.15
N ASP A 287 16.12 -18.69 12.80
CA ASP A 287 15.24 -18.92 13.95
C ASP A 287 14.20 -17.79 14.06
N ASP A 288 13.33 -17.84 15.07
CA ASP A 288 12.21 -16.90 15.22
C ASP A 288 12.63 -15.43 15.45
N CYS A 289 13.91 -15.13 15.70
CA CYS A 289 14.44 -13.79 15.93
C CYS A 289 13.65 -12.97 16.99
N GLY A 290 13.19 -13.62 18.06
CA GLY A 290 12.44 -12.98 19.13
C GLY A 290 10.99 -12.66 18.76
N PHE A 291 10.36 -13.47 17.89
CA PHE A 291 8.95 -13.30 17.48
C PHE A 291 8.02 -13.11 18.68
N LYS A 292 8.18 -13.93 19.72
CA LYS A 292 7.34 -13.90 20.95
C LYS A 292 7.69 -12.77 21.93
N SER A 293 8.55 -11.82 21.55
CA SER A 293 8.94 -10.71 22.42
C SER A 293 7.82 -9.68 22.63
N GLN A 294 7.74 -9.13 23.84
CA GLN A 294 6.86 -8.00 24.13
C GLN A 294 7.24 -6.73 23.33
N LYS A 295 8.53 -6.61 22.94
CA LYS A 295 9.01 -5.53 22.06
C LYS A 295 8.42 -5.67 20.66
N GLY A 296 8.42 -6.87 20.08
CA GLY A 296 7.82 -7.15 18.77
C GLY A 296 6.34 -6.78 18.72
N GLN A 297 5.57 -7.19 19.72
CA GLN A 297 4.15 -6.82 19.83
C GLN A 297 3.93 -5.29 19.87
N LYS A 298 4.77 -4.55 20.62
CA LYS A 298 4.71 -3.08 20.67
C LYS A 298 5.06 -2.44 19.32
N VAL A 299 6.09 -2.93 18.63
CA VAL A 299 6.48 -2.45 17.30
C VAL A 299 5.38 -2.73 16.27
N LEU A 300 4.82 -3.95 16.27
CA LEU A 300 3.69 -4.33 15.42
C LEU A 300 2.47 -3.45 15.68
N SER A 301 2.13 -3.18 16.94
CA SER A 301 1.02 -2.28 17.28
C SER A 301 1.25 -0.86 16.73
N ALA A 302 2.49 -0.37 16.77
CA ALA A 302 2.83 0.96 16.25
C ALA A 302 2.85 1.02 14.71
N ILE A 303 3.20 -0.08 14.01
CA ILE A 303 3.06 -0.20 12.56
C ILE A 303 1.58 -0.27 12.18
N LYS A 304 0.79 -1.13 12.86
CA LYS A 304 -0.67 -1.24 12.70
C LYS A 304 -1.36 0.10 12.91
N GLU A 305 -0.98 0.84 13.95
CA GLU A 305 -1.52 2.17 14.22
C GLU A 305 -1.08 3.20 13.17
N ALA A 306 0.16 3.16 12.68
CA ALA A 306 0.60 4.04 11.60
C ALA A 306 -0.20 3.78 10.30
N LEU A 307 -0.31 2.51 9.89
CA LEU A 307 -1.07 2.10 8.71
C LEU A 307 -2.56 2.43 8.84
N TYR A 308 -3.18 2.10 9.97
CA TYR A 308 -4.56 2.49 10.27
C TYR A 308 -4.72 4.01 10.21
N ASN A 309 -3.82 4.78 10.82
CA ASN A 309 -3.85 6.25 10.76
C ASN A 309 -3.70 6.82 9.34
N THR A 310 -2.98 6.13 8.45
CA THR A 310 -2.86 6.48 7.02
C THR A 310 -4.11 6.12 6.22
N PHE A 311 -4.84 5.07 6.61
CA PHE A 311 -6.00 4.54 5.87
C PHE A 311 -7.35 4.71 6.59
N GLN A 312 -7.48 5.61 7.59
CA GLN A 312 -8.63 5.63 8.53
C GLN A 312 -10.00 5.71 7.86
N ASN A 313 -10.10 6.41 6.74
CA ASN A 313 -11.37 6.64 6.05
C ASN A 313 -11.83 5.43 5.23
N PHE A 314 -10.94 4.44 5.01
CA PHE A 314 -11.15 3.28 4.15
C PHE A 314 -10.37 2.06 4.64
N ILE A 315 -10.65 1.60 5.86
CA ILE A 315 -10.47 0.17 6.05
C ILE A 315 -11.57 -0.52 5.24
N ILE A 316 -11.23 -0.95 4.02
CA ILE A 316 -11.93 -2.04 3.35
C ILE A 316 -11.61 -3.29 4.19
N ASP A 317 -12.57 -4.20 4.39
CA ASP A 317 -12.45 -5.30 5.36
C ASP A 317 -11.21 -6.20 5.14
N SER A 318 -10.65 -6.19 3.93
CA SER A 318 -9.32 -6.70 3.53
C SER A 318 -8.14 -6.29 4.43
N TYR A 319 -8.26 -5.23 5.22
CA TYR A 319 -7.23 -4.71 6.14
C TYR A 319 -7.62 -4.85 7.61
N SER A 320 -8.68 -5.60 7.93
CA SER A 320 -9.20 -5.68 9.29
C SER A 320 -8.25 -6.27 10.32
N GLN A 321 -7.34 -7.13 9.87
CA GLN A 321 -6.22 -7.64 10.65
C GLN A 321 -5.28 -6.52 11.17
N LEU A 322 -5.30 -5.33 10.58
CA LEU A 322 -4.48 -4.18 10.98
C LEU A 322 -5.06 -3.35 12.13
N LEU A 323 -6.32 -3.57 12.54
CA LEU A 323 -6.92 -2.72 13.57
C LEU A 323 -6.15 -2.82 14.91
N PRO A 324 -5.61 -1.72 15.47
CA PRO A 324 -4.85 -1.77 16.72
C PRO A 324 -5.72 -2.27 17.89
N PRO A 325 -5.19 -3.02 18.88
CA PRO A 325 -6.00 -3.59 19.96
C PRO A 325 -6.85 -2.57 20.73
N ALA A 326 -6.30 -1.39 21.03
CA ALA A 326 -7.06 -0.31 21.68
C ALA A 326 -8.17 0.27 20.79
N LYS A 327 -8.00 0.22 19.46
CA LYS A 327 -9.04 0.59 18.49
C LYS A 327 -10.07 -0.52 18.30
N ARG A 328 -9.66 -1.80 18.38
CA ARG A 328 -10.59 -2.93 18.46
C ARG A 328 -11.45 -2.86 19.72
N SER A 329 -10.86 -2.64 20.89
CA SER A 329 -11.64 -2.45 22.13
C SER A 329 -12.45 -1.14 22.14
N LYS A 330 -12.03 -0.09 21.41
CA LYS A 330 -12.88 1.09 21.15
C LYS A 330 -14.09 0.68 20.29
N LEU A 331 -13.86 -0.02 19.18
CA LEU A 331 -14.90 -0.54 18.30
C LEU A 331 -15.87 -1.47 19.04
N ASP A 332 -15.38 -2.43 19.82
CA ASP A 332 -16.20 -3.35 20.63
C ASP A 332 -17.04 -2.60 21.70
N ARG A 333 -16.59 -1.42 22.13
CA ARG A 333 -17.36 -0.51 23.03
C ARG A 333 -18.34 0.36 22.25
N GLU A 334 -17.98 0.84 21.07
CA GLU A 334 -18.86 1.58 20.15
C GLU A 334 -19.95 0.67 19.56
N THR A 335 -19.68 -0.64 19.45
CA THR A 335 -20.68 -1.68 19.21
C THR A 335 -21.83 -1.54 20.21
N SER A 336 -21.55 -1.21 21.49
CA SER A 336 -22.64 -0.99 22.45
C SER A 336 -23.47 0.26 22.12
N GLN A 337 -22.88 1.33 21.60
CA GLN A 337 -23.63 2.53 21.16
C GLN A 337 -24.46 2.25 19.91
N VAL A 338 -23.87 1.59 18.91
CA VAL A 338 -24.53 1.17 17.67
C VAL A 338 -25.70 0.22 17.97
N MET A 339 -25.51 -0.76 18.84
CA MET A 339 -26.58 -1.66 19.29
C MET A 339 -27.66 -0.98 20.13
N THR A 340 -27.44 0.25 20.62
CA THR A 340 -28.46 1.08 21.28
C THR A 340 -29.11 2.13 20.36
N SER A 341 -28.68 2.27 19.10
CA SER A 341 -29.35 3.15 18.14
C SER A 341 -30.79 2.68 17.91
N GLN A 342 -31.70 3.65 17.84
CA GLN A 342 -33.10 3.43 17.46
C GLN A 342 -33.33 3.65 15.95
N THR A 343 -32.32 4.10 15.21
CA THR A 343 -32.41 4.41 13.76
C THR A 343 -31.83 3.31 12.86
N LEU A 344 -31.09 2.36 13.43
CA LEU A 344 -30.41 1.28 12.72
C LEU A 344 -31.14 -0.06 12.93
N ASP A 345 -31.60 -0.68 11.85
CA ASP A 345 -32.15 -2.04 11.90
C ASP A 345 -31.02 -3.07 12.08
N GLN A 346 -30.87 -3.58 13.29
CA GLN A 346 -29.88 -4.59 13.65
C GLN A 346 -29.88 -5.84 12.73
N LYS A 347 -30.99 -6.16 12.04
CA LYS A 347 -31.05 -7.28 11.08
C LYS A 347 -30.33 -6.99 9.77
N LYS A 348 -30.19 -5.71 9.39
CA LYS A 348 -29.41 -5.26 8.24
C LYS A 348 -27.93 -5.07 8.57
N MET A 349 -27.50 -5.28 9.83
CA MET A 349 -26.15 -4.94 10.28
C MET A 349 -25.25 -6.16 10.42
N GLN A 350 -23.98 -5.98 10.06
CA GLN A 350 -22.91 -6.93 10.39
C GLN A 350 -21.71 -6.21 10.97
N LEU A 351 -21.25 -6.66 12.14
CA LEU A 351 -19.98 -6.25 12.72
C LEU A 351 -18.86 -7.02 12.04
N THR A 352 -17.95 -6.32 11.37
CA THR A 352 -16.76 -6.93 10.76
C THR A 352 -15.55 -6.78 11.67
N GLY A 353 -14.34 -7.02 11.16
CA GLY A 353 -13.11 -6.82 11.93
C GLY A 353 -12.84 -5.34 12.30
N ILE A 354 -13.55 -4.38 11.69
CA ILE A 354 -13.18 -2.93 11.66
C ILE A 354 -14.31 -1.93 11.90
N GLY A 355 -15.56 -2.34 11.72
CA GLY A 355 -16.71 -1.43 11.70
C GLY A 355 -18.00 -2.20 11.52
N PHE A 356 -19.09 -1.46 11.31
CA PHE A 356 -20.37 -2.03 10.93
C PHE A 356 -20.63 -1.83 9.45
N LEU A 357 -20.89 -2.92 8.73
CA LEU A 357 -21.57 -2.88 7.44
C LEU A 357 -23.07 -2.85 7.67
N VAL A 358 -23.78 -2.03 6.89
CA VAL A 358 -25.25 -2.00 6.83
C VAL A 358 -25.68 -2.33 5.40
N SER A 359 -26.49 -3.37 5.26
CA SER A 359 -27.07 -3.82 4.00
C SER A 359 -28.09 -2.81 3.46
N ILE A 360 -27.94 -2.43 2.20
CA ILE A 360 -28.78 -1.44 1.54
C ILE A 360 -29.69 -2.12 0.52
N SER A 361 -30.94 -1.67 0.45
CA SER A 361 -31.97 -2.18 -0.48
C SER A 361 -31.99 -1.45 -1.82
N SER A 362 -31.56 -0.18 -1.84
CA SER A 362 -31.45 0.69 -3.02
C SER A 362 -30.69 1.98 -2.68
N MET A 363 -30.24 2.75 -3.67
CA MET A 363 -29.63 4.07 -3.44
C MET A 363 -30.52 5.04 -2.66
N ALA A 364 -31.85 4.94 -2.79
CA ALA A 364 -32.80 5.74 -2.00
C ALA A 364 -32.88 5.28 -0.53
N ASP A 365 -32.83 3.97 -0.27
CA ASP A 365 -32.75 3.39 1.08
C ASP A 365 -31.43 3.81 1.76
N TRP A 366 -30.31 3.79 1.03
CA TRP A 366 -29.03 4.33 1.50
C TRP A 366 -29.13 5.81 1.86
N HIS A 367 -29.64 6.66 0.98
CA HIS A 367 -29.67 8.11 1.21
C HIS A 367 -30.50 8.47 2.44
N SER A 368 -31.66 7.81 2.60
CA SER A 368 -32.51 7.93 3.79
C SER A 368 -31.81 7.45 5.07
N GLN A 369 -31.10 6.32 5.03
CA GLN A 369 -30.31 5.82 6.17
C GLN A 369 -29.16 6.77 6.50
N PHE A 370 -28.42 7.27 5.49
CA PHE A 370 -27.36 8.24 5.65
C PHE A 370 -27.86 9.50 6.35
N GLU A 371 -28.90 10.15 5.81
CA GLU A 371 -29.45 11.37 6.42
C GLU A 371 -29.87 11.15 7.89
N THR A 372 -30.60 10.06 8.15
CA THR A 372 -31.16 9.78 9.48
C THR A 372 -30.05 9.53 10.49
N THR A 373 -29.12 8.61 10.17
CA THR A 373 -27.96 8.26 11.00
C THR A 373 -27.09 9.50 11.26
N TYR A 374 -26.87 10.32 10.22
CA TYR A 374 -26.03 11.50 10.29
C TYR A 374 -26.63 12.61 11.17
N LYS A 375 -27.95 12.83 11.06
CA LYS A 375 -28.68 13.80 11.89
C LYS A 375 -28.73 13.34 13.36
N GLN A 376 -29.01 12.06 13.63
CA GLN A 376 -29.38 11.60 14.98
C GLN A 376 -28.23 10.97 15.78
N ASP A 377 -27.40 10.12 15.18
CA ASP A 377 -26.52 9.20 15.94
C ASP A 377 -25.03 9.59 15.99
N ASN A 378 -24.65 10.75 15.42
CA ASN A 378 -23.24 11.19 15.23
C ASN A 378 -22.36 10.23 14.39
N LEU A 379 -23.00 9.27 13.72
CA LEU A 379 -22.40 8.31 12.80
C LEU A 379 -22.68 8.73 11.35
N ALA A 380 -21.95 8.15 10.40
CA ALA A 380 -22.14 8.35 8.97
C ALA A 380 -22.22 6.99 8.27
N CYS A 381 -23.30 6.72 7.55
CA CYS A 381 -23.46 5.53 6.69
C CYS A 381 -22.80 5.82 5.34
N VAL A 382 -21.49 5.57 5.27
CA VAL A 382 -20.66 5.87 4.09
C VAL A 382 -20.80 4.76 3.05
N LEU A 383 -21.40 5.07 1.91
CA LEU A 383 -21.60 4.13 0.80
C LEU A 383 -20.26 3.52 0.35
N ALA A 384 -20.23 2.20 0.20
CA ALA A 384 -19.06 1.43 -0.21
C ALA A 384 -19.32 0.64 -1.51
N PRO A 385 -18.27 0.31 -2.28
CA PRO A 385 -18.41 -0.48 -3.51
C PRO A 385 -19.00 -1.87 -3.27
N ALA A 386 -19.70 -2.40 -4.27
CA ALA A 386 -20.28 -3.75 -4.25
C ALA A 386 -19.27 -4.87 -3.92
N ALA A 387 -18.00 -4.68 -4.32
CA ALA A 387 -16.91 -5.63 -4.13
C ALA A 387 -16.24 -5.57 -2.74
N ALA A 388 -16.94 -5.14 -1.70
CA ALA A 388 -16.50 -5.41 -0.33
C ALA A 388 -16.58 -6.93 -0.09
N ALA A 389 -15.43 -7.62 -0.04
CA ALA A 389 -15.27 -9.09 -0.07
C ALA A 389 -16.04 -9.90 1.02
N VAL A 390 -16.79 -9.22 1.88
CA VAL A 390 -17.71 -9.77 2.88
C VAL A 390 -19.09 -10.09 2.27
N ALA A 391 -19.54 -9.31 1.26
CA ALA A 391 -20.90 -9.40 0.70
C ALA A 391 -21.13 -10.75 -0.02
N GLU A 392 -20.22 -11.13 -0.92
CA GLU A 392 -20.24 -12.43 -1.62
C GLU A 392 -20.10 -13.61 -0.65
N ALA A 393 -19.29 -13.47 0.40
CA ALA A 393 -19.07 -14.51 1.40
C ALA A 393 -20.26 -14.72 2.35
N SER A 394 -21.18 -13.74 2.44
CA SER A 394 -22.24 -13.68 3.47
C SER A 394 -23.66 -13.64 2.91
N GLY A 395 -23.84 -13.64 1.59
CA GLY A 395 -25.16 -13.63 0.94
C GLY A 395 -25.93 -12.32 1.11
N ILE A 396 -25.22 -11.19 1.11
CA ILE A 396 -25.78 -9.83 1.28
C ILE A 396 -26.05 -9.19 -0.09
N SER A 397 -26.97 -8.22 -0.11
CA SER A 397 -27.19 -7.28 -1.22
C SER A 397 -25.88 -6.68 -1.77
N ASP A 398 -25.82 -6.45 -3.08
CA ASP A 398 -24.68 -5.88 -3.82
C ASP A 398 -24.35 -4.43 -3.44
N THR A 399 -25.00 -3.85 -2.42
CA THR A 399 -24.75 -2.48 -1.95
C THR A 399 -24.77 -2.44 -0.43
N VAL A 400 -23.71 -1.87 0.16
CA VAL A 400 -23.52 -1.73 1.61
C VAL A 400 -22.95 -0.35 1.96
N CYS A 401 -23.22 0.15 3.16
CA CYS A 401 -22.47 1.27 3.72
C CYS A 401 -21.69 0.84 4.97
N THR A 402 -20.57 1.52 5.21
CA THR A 402 -19.78 1.38 6.44
C THR A 402 -20.15 2.50 7.41
N LEU A 403 -20.47 2.18 8.66
CA LEU A 403 -20.66 3.19 9.71
C LEU A 403 -19.32 3.78 10.16
N GLN A 404 -19.19 5.10 10.09
CA GLN A 404 -18.01 5.86 10.54
C GLN A 404 -18.38 6.93 11.58
N GLU A 405 -17.46 7.26 12.49
CA GLU A 405 -17.56 8.47 13.32
C GLU A 405 -17.52 9.73 12.41
N GLN A 406 -18.38 10.71 12.68
CA GLN A 406 -18.35 11.98 11.95
C GLN A 406 -17.11 12.83 12.31
N LYS A 407 -16.44 13.39 11.30
CA LYS A 407 -15.20 14.18 11.42
C LYS A 407 -15.21 15.44 12.29
N HIS A 408 -16.32 15.82 12.90
CA HIS A 408 -16.36 16.90 13.91
C HIS A 408 -16.06 16.39 15.33
N LEU A 409 -16.09 15.06 15.53
CA LEU A 409 -15.83 14.44 16.82
C LEU A 409 -14.34 14.53 17.22
N PRO A 410 -14.02 14.53 18.53
CA PRO A 410 -12.65 14.68 19.01
C PRO A 410 -11.67 13.64 18.45
N ASN A 411 -10.47 14.09 18.09
CA ASN A 411 -9.41 13.28 17.45
C ASN A 411 -9.68 12.86 15.99
N SER A 412 -10.68 13.44 15.33
CA SER A 412 -10.84 13.35 13.88
C SER A 412 -9.53 13.67 13.14
N ARG A 413 -9.27 12.92 12.06
CA ARG A 413 -8.15 13.16 11.14
C ARG A 413 -8.62 13.56 9.75
N VAL A 414 -9.81 14.15 9.64
CA VAL A 414 -10.39 14.58 8.36
C VAL A 414 -10.82 16.04 8.45
N THR A 415 -10.33 16.86 7.52
CA THR A 415 -10.63 18.28 7.47
C THR A 415 -12.06 18.54 6.99
N ALA A 416 -12.53 19.78 7.13
CA ALA A 416 -13.83 20.22 6.69
C ALA A 416 -14.10 19.87 5.21
N GLN A 417 -13.11 19.96 4.33
CA GLN A 417 -13.29 19.69 2.90
C GLN A 417 -13.03 18.23 2.48
N GLY A 418 -12.46 17.41 3.38
CA GLY A 418 -12.25 15.97 3.20
C GLY A 418 -10.80 15.49 3.25
N TRP A 419 -9.82 16.41 3.35
CA TRP A 419 -8.40 16.04 3.36
C TRP A 419 -8.03 15.25 4.62
N SER A 420 -7.11 14.29 4.46
CA SER A 420 -6.54 13.53 5.58
C SER A 420 -5.47 14.34 6.33
N CYS A 421 -5.54 14.36 7.66
CA CYS A 421 -4.59 15.06 8.50
C CYS A 421 -3.25 14.30 8.65
N VAL A 422 -2.15 15.01 8.44
CA VAL A 422 -0.77 14.52 8.54
C VAL A 422 -0.12 15.00 9.84
N GLY A 423 0.57 14.09 10.53
CA GLY A 423 1.29 14.36 11.79
C GLY A 423 0.42 14.61 13.04
N GLN A 424 -0.82 15.08 12.87
CA GLN A 424 -1.71 15.48 13.97
C GLN A 424 -3.19 15.22 13.63
N ALA A 425 -4.05 15.32 14.66
CA ALA A 425 -5.50 15.33 14.49
C ALA A 425 -6.02 16.77 14.40
N CYS A 426 -7.28 16.94 13.99
CA CYS A 426 -7.99 18.21 14.05
C CYS A 426 -8.01 18.78 15.48
N GLY A 427 -7.69 20.06 15.61
CA GLY A 427 -7.77 20.78 16.89
C GLY A 427 -7.34 22.24 16.78
N TYR A 428 -7.53 22.98 17.87
CA TYR A 428 -7.28 24.43 17.94
C TYR A 428 -5.80 24.83 17.84
N GLN A 429 -4.90 24.05 18.46
CA GLN A 429 -3.44 24.22 18.37
C GLN A 429 -2.93 25.65 18.70
N GLY A 430 -3.61 26.35 19.61
CA GLY A 430 -3.29 27.74 19.99
C GLY A 430 -3.98 28.83 19.16
N TYR A 431 -4.81 28.45 18.18
CA TYR A 431 -5.67 29.35 17.40
C TYR A 431 -7.11 29.32 17.91
N ALA A 432 -7.92 30.28 17.48
CA ALA A 432 -9.36 30.34 17.80
C ALA A 432 -10.21 29.36 16.99
N TYR A 433 -9.68 28.81 15.89
CA TYR A 433 -10.33 27.84 15.02
C TYR A 433 -9.63 26.48 15.05
N SER A 434 -10.37 25.42 14.75
CA SER A 434 -9.84 24.06 14.59
C SER A 434 -9.28 23.82 13.18
N TRP A 435 -8.11 23.17 13.08
CA TRP A 435 -7.43 22.88 11.81
C TRP A 435 -6.47 21.69 11.95
N CYS A 436 -5.87 21.24 10.84
CA CYS A 436 -4.73 20.31 10.82
C CYS A 436 -3.84 20.51 9.57
N TYR A 437 -2.64 19.93 9.57
CA TYR A 437 -1.82 19.86 8.35
C TYR A 437 -2.32 18.74 7.44
N THR A 438 -2.29 18.95 6.12
CA THR A 438 -2.70 18.00 5.08
C THR A 438 -1.53 17.46 4.26
N SER A 439 -0.31 17.97 4.47
CA SER A 439 0.93 17.41 3.90
C SER A 439 2.15 17.71 4.78
N ASP A 440 3.21 16.90 4.65
CA ASP A 440 4.51 17.16 5.30
C ASP A 440 5.15 18.49 4.83
N SER A 441 4.76 18.98 3.65
CA SER A 441 5.12 20.31 3.13
C SER A 441 4.41 21.48 3.84
N LYS A 442 3.67 21.20 4.93
CA LYS A 442 2.90 22.16 5.75
C LYS A 442 1.71 22.82 5.04
N ASN A 443 1.14 22.16 4.02
CA ASN A 443 -0.22 22.49 3.60
C ASN A 443 -1.18 22.18 4.76
N TRP A 444 -2.28 22.92 4.86
CA TRP A 444 -3.27 22.79 5.93
C TRP A 444 -4.67 23.08 5.41
N ASP A 445 -5.69 22.61 6.13
CA ASP A 445 -7.10 22.96 5.90
C ASP A 445 -7.84 22.98 7.24
N TYR A 446 -8.98 23.66 7.27
CA TYR A 446 -9.79 23.84 8.48
C TYR A 446 -10.48 22.55 8.90
N CYS A 447 -10.80 22.40 10.19
CA CYS A 447 -11.57 21.29 10.71
C CYS A 447 -12.90 21.76 11.32
N CYS A 448 -13.95 20.98 11.12
CA CYS A 448 -15.25 21.24 11.73
C CYS A 448 -15.19 20.98 13.25
N VAL A 449 -15.81 21.85 14.06
CA VAL A 449 -16.03 21.60 15.51
C VAL A 449 -17.46 21.14 15.83
N GLU A 450 -18.39 21.33 14.89
CA GLU A 450 -19.76 20.80 14.93
C GLU A 450 -20.11 20.11 13.59
N LYS A 451 -21.29 19.49 13.51
CA LYS A 451 -21.74 18.75 12.33
C LYS A 451 -21.66 19.61 11.06
N CYS A 452 -21.07 19.03 10.01
CA CYS A 452 -21.16 19.56 8.66
C CYS A 452 -22.60 19.41 8.16
N THR A 453 -23.35 20.51 8.04
CA THR A 453 -24.80 20.52 7.76
C THR A 453 -25.17 21.57 6.72
N VAL A 454 -26.32 21.42 6.05
CA VAL A 454 -26.77 22.36 5.02
C VAL A 454 -27.18 23.69 5.66
N ASN A 455 -26.46 24.76 5.35
CA ASN A 455 -26.78 26.11 5.77
C ASN A 455 -28.10 26.56 5.07
N PRO A 456 -29.15 26.97 5.81
CA PRO A 456 -30.44 27.32 5.22
C PRO A 456 -30.42 28.48 4.22
N ALA A 457 -29.44 29.39 4.31
CA ALA A 457 -29.31 30.57 3.46
C ALA A 457 -28.45 30.29 2.21
N SER A 458 -27.26 29.71 2.36
CA SER A 458 -26.37 29.44 1.23
C SER A 458 -26.72 28.16 0.46
N LYS A 459 -27.49 27.25 1.07
CA LYS A 459 -27.80 25.89 0.57
C LYS A 459 -26.57 25.00 0.38
N LEU A 460 -25.44 25.37 0.97
CA LEU A 460 -24.20 24.60 0.98
C LEU A 460 -24.06 23.85 2.30
N TYR A 461 -23.37 22.72 2.27
CA TYR A 461 -22.81 22.13 3.48
C TYR A 461 -21.74 23.05 4.08
N GLU A 462 -21.96 23.47 5.32
CA GLU A 462 -21.06 24.31 6.11
C GLU A 462 -20.89 23.75 7.53
N CYS A 463 -19.78 24.08 8.17
CA CYS A 463 -19.54 23.78 9.57
C CYS A 463 -18.85 24.95 10.31
N PRO A 464 -19.17 25.17 11.60
CA PRO A 464 -18.43 26.07 12.46
C PRO A 464 -16.96 25.66 12.64
N LEU A 465 -16.09 26.66 12.77
CA LEU A 465 -14.65 26.48 13.03
C LEU A 465 -14.26 26.62 14.50
N GLY A 466 -15.12 27.23 15.32
CA GLY A 466 -14.90 27.48 16.75
C GLY A 466 -14.61 28.94 17.12
N ASP A 467 -14.25 29.78 16.14
CA ASP A 467 -14.02 31.23 16.30
C ASP A 467 -15.25 32.10 15.98
N GLY A 468 -16.40 31.46 15.74
CA GLY A 468 -17.63 32.11 15.29
C GLY A 468 -17.78 32.20 13.77
N SER A 469 -16.76 31.81 12.99
CA SER A 469 -16.87 31.69 11.53
C SER A 469 -17.28 30.27 11.10
N THR A 470 -17.76 30.16 9.86
CA THR A 470 -18.06 28.88 9.20
C THR A 470 -17.18 28.70 7.97
N THR A 471 -16.93 27.44 7.61
CA THR A 471 -16.33 27.06 6.33
C THR A 471 -17.25 26.11 5.56
N LYS A 472 -17.03 26.00 4.24
CA LYS A 472 -17.65 24.94 3.44
C LYS A 472 -17.10 23.59 3.86
N CYS A 473 -17.96 22.57 3.82
CA CYS A 473 -17.56 21.23 4.20
C CYS A 473 -18.23 20.14 3.36
N SER A 474 -17.64 18.95 3.42
CA SER A 474 -18.19 17.70 2.89
C SER A 474 -18.57 16.78 4.05
N PRO A 475 -19.77 16.22 4.13
CA PRO A 475 -20.03 15.03 4.94
C PRO A 475 -19.10 13.87 4.54
N GLN A 476 -18.94 12.87 5.41
CA GLN A 476 -18.50 11.54 4.97
C GLN A 476 -19.78 10.79 4.54
N TYR A 477 -19.91 10.42 3.28
CA TYR A 477 -21.17 9.85 2.75
C TYR A 477 -20.96 8.81 1.64
N SER A 478 -19.93 8.95 0.79
CA SER A 478 -19.65 7.98 -0.27
C SER A 478 -18.16 7.74 -0.49
N THR A 479 -17.85 6.51 -0.90
CA THR A 479 -16.58 6.07 -1.48
C THR A 479 -16.77 5.50 -2.90
N VAL A 480 -17.90 5.82 -3.52
CA VAL A 480 -18.30 5.40 -4.87
C VAL A 480 -18.67 6.64 -5.70
N THR A 481 -18.18 6.70 -6.93
CA THR A 481 -18.41 7.80 -7.87
C THR A 481 -19.76 7.68 -8.58
N VAL A 482 -20.12 8.69 -9.38
CA VAL A 482 -21.31 8.62 -10.24
C VAL A 482 -21.22 7.51 -11.28
N SER A 483 -20.01 7.15 -11.75
CA SER A 483 -19.83 6.02 -12.66
C SER A 483 -19.74 4.63 -11.99
N GLY A 484 -20.02 4.55 -10.68
CA GLY A 484 -19.95 3.29 -9.92
C GLY A 484 -18.53 2.86 -9.52
N LYS A 485 -17.50 3.64 -9.87
CA LYS A 485 -16.10 3.33 -9.53
C LYS A 485 -15.83 3.57 -8.05
N ALA A 486 -14.93 2.76 -7.49
CA ALA A 486 -14.41 2.98 -6.16
C ALA A 486 -13.52 4.24 -6.12
N CYS A 487 -13.68 5.04 -5.07
CA CYS A 487 -12.77 6.13 -4.75
C CYS A 487 -11.48 5.62 -4.11
N ARG A 488 -10.40 6.33 -4.37
CA ARG A 488 -9.05 6.14 -3.84
C ARG A 488 -9.02 6.20 -2.32
N ALA A 489 -8.35 5.25 -1.66
CA ALA A 489 -8.43 5.00 -0.20
C ALA A 489 -7.86 6.09 0.75
N ASP A 490 -7.42 7.23 0.21
CA ASP A 490 -6.98 8.43 0.93
C ASP A 490 -7.68 9.71 0.42
N HIS A 491 -8.62 9.56 -0.52
CA HIS A 491 -9.35 10.63 -1.19
C HIS A 491 -10.81 10.18 -1.48
N PRO A 492 -11.70 10.12 -0.47
CA PRO A 492 -13.12 9.73 -0.63
C PRO A 492 -13.92 10.78 -1.42
N CYS A 493 -15.23 10.60 -1.58
CA CYS A 493 -16.06 11.68 -2.11
C CYS A 493 -16.01 12.91 -1.19
N GLY A 494 -15.55 14.05 -1.72
CA GLY A 494 -15.33 15.28 -0.96
C GLY A 494 -15.18 16.50 -1.86
N LEU A 495 -14.92 17.67 -1.25
CA LEU A 495 -14.77 18.93 -1.99
C LEU A 495 -13.31 19.20 -2.38
N TYR A 496 -12.35 18.97 -1.48
CA TYR A 496 -10.91 19.15 -1.74
C TYR A 496 -10.49 20.54 -2.28
N GLY A 497 -11.22 21.59 -1.95
CA GLY A 497 -11.02 22.95 -2.49
C GLY A 497 -11.85 23.27 -3.73
N GLU A 498 -12.48 22.28 -4.36
CA GLU A 498 -13.33 22.43 -5.53
C GLU A 498 -14.77 22.86 -5.18
N ARG A 499 -15.53 23.19 -6.22
CA ARG A 499 -16.95 23.57 -6.11
C ARG A 499 -17.92 22.40 -6.30
N TYR A 500 -17.42 21.23 -6.64
CA TYR A 500 -18.17 20.00 -6.90
C TYR A 500 -17.60 18.89 -6.02
N PHE A 501 -18.39 17.85 -5.79
CA PHE A 501 -17.94 16.65 -5.11
C PHE A 501 -17.26 15.73 -6.12
N TRP A 502 -16.11 15.21 -5.76
CA TRP A 502 -15.32 14.32 -6.60
C TRP A 502 -14.42 13.43 -5.74
N CYS A 503 -13.78 12.46 -6.38
CA CYS A 503 -12.66 11.74 -5.82
C CYS A 503 -11.70 11.31 -6.94
N TYR A 504 -10.47 10.98 -6.56
CA TYR A 504 -9.63 10.19 -7.44
C TYR A 504 -10.19 8.76 -7.49
N THR A 505 -10.20 8.14 -8.67
CA THR A 505 -10.58 6.73 -8.85
C THR A 505 -9.39 5.79 -8.76
N ASP A 506 -8.18 6.30 -9.05
CA ASP A 506 -6.93 5.55 -8.94
C ASP A 506 -5.77 6.46 -8.49
N TYR A 507 -4.55 5.93 -8.54
CA TYR A 507 -3.32 6.65 -8.20
C TYR A 507 -2.46 7.01 -9.44
N ARG A 508 -3.12 7.12 -10.60
CA ARG A 508 -2.61 7.76 -11.84
C ARG A 508 -3.22 9.17 -12.00
N ASP A 509 -3.80 9.70 -10.93
CA ASP A 509 -4.56 10.95 -10.86
C ASP A 509 -5.82 10.99 -11.75
N ASN A 510 -6.32 9.82 -12.18
CA ASN A 510 -7.66 9.74 -12.77
C ASN A 510 -8.69 10.02 -11.67
N TRP A 511 -9.68 10.84 -12.01
CA TRP A 511 -10.72 11.29 -11.10
C TRP A 511 -12.08 11.18 -11.75
N ASP A 512 -13.11 11.16 -10.92
CA ASP A 512 -14.51 11.16 -11.35
C ASP A 512 -15.35 11.95 -10.34
N TYR A 513 -16.52 12.39 -10.79
CA TYR A 513 -17.47 13.10 -9.96
C TYR A 513 -18.09 12.17 -8.92
N CYS A 514 -18.41 12.75 -7.77
CA CYS A 514 -19.26 12.12 -6.78
C CYS A 514 -20.61 12.81 -6.77
N CYS A 515 -21.64 12.04 -6.41
CA CYS A 515 -22.96 12.57 -6.13
C CYS A 515 -22.91 13.56 -4.96
N SER A 516 -23.77 14.58 -4.92
CA SER A 516 -23.91 15.46 -3.77
C SER A 516 -24.45 14.67 -2.57
N PRO A 517 -24.02 14.94 -1.32
CA PRO A 517 -24.65 14.34 -0.15
C PRO A 517 -26.13 14.74 0.04
N GLN A 518 -26.62 15.77 -0.66
CA GLN A 518 -28.05 16.13 -0.70
C GLN A 518 -28.86 15.27 -1.69
N ASP A 519 -28.22 14.37 -2.43
CA ASP A 519 -28.79 13.62 -3.55
C ASP A 519 -28.23 12.18 -3.61
N TYR A 520 -28.74 11.37 -4.54
CA TYR A 520 -28.25 10.02 -4.81
C TYR A 520 -28.46 9.65 -6.28
N CYS A 521 -27.63 8.75 -6.82
CA CYS A 521 -27.82 8.24 -8.17
C CYS A 521 -29.17 7.52 -8.30
N GLY A 522 -30.06 8.10 -9.09
CA GLY A 522 -31.43 7.62 -9.26
C GLY A 522 -32.09 8.18 -10.52
N TYR A 523 -33.25 7.63 -10.87
CA TYR A 523 -33.98 8.03 -12.08
C TYR A 523 -34.61 9.42 -11.98
N HIS A 524 -35.03 9.85 -10.78
CA HIS A 524 -35.59 11.20 -10.53
C HIS A 524 -36.67 11.65 -11.53
N ASN A 525 -37.52 10.72 -11.99
CA ASN A 525 -38.57 10.87 -13.03
C ASN A 525 -38.09 10.94 -14.49
N TYR A 526 -36.85 10.51 -14.77
CA TYR A 526 -36.30 10.31 -16.11
C TYR A 526 -36.08 8.81 -16.41
N ASP A 527 -35.71 8.49 -17.65
CA ASP A 527 -35.38 7.15 -18.14
C ASP A 527 -33.90 6.77 -17.97
N TYR A 528 -33.07 7.71 -17.51
CA TYR A 528 -31.67 7.53 -17.14
C TYR A 528 -31.44 7.84 -15.65
N GLN A 529 -30.43 7.22 -15.06
CA GLN A 529 -29.99 7.58 -13.72
C GLN A 529 -29.05 8.79 -13.77
N TRP A 530 -29.20 9.70 -12.81
CA TRP A 530 -28.35 10.88 -12.65
C TRP A 530 -28.37 11.35 -11.20
N CYS A 531 -27.50 12.29 -10.87
CA CYS A 531 -27.65 13.14 -9.68
C CYS A 531 -26.84 14.43 -9.79
N TYR A 532 -27.05 15.38 -8.88
CA TYR A 532 -26.21 16.57 -8.75
C TYR A 532 -24.81 16.21 -8.26
N SER A 533 -23.77 16.81 -8.86
CA SER A 533 -22.38 16.72 -8.38
C SER A 533 -21.94 17.97 -7.62
N ARG A 534 -22.83 18.96 -7.44
CA ARG A 534 -22.50 20.26 -6.88
C ARG A 534 -23.67 20.93 -6.18
N ASP A 535 -23.37 21.54 -5.04
CA ASP A 535 -24.30 22.36 -4.27
C ASP A 535 -24.13 23.88 -4.53
N PRO A 536 -25.23 24.65 -4.42
CA PRO A 536 -26.60 24.19 -4.66
C PRO A 536 -26.74 23.68 -6.10
N ALA A 537 -27.74 22.82 -6.32
CA ALA A 537 -28.11 22.19 -7.59
C ALA A 537 -27.80 23.02 -8.85
N GLY A 538 -26.62 22.81 -9.43
CA GLY A 538 -26.09 23.62 -10.53
C GLY A 538 -25.19 22.88 -11.51
N SER A 539 -24.82 21.64 -11.21
CA SER A 539 -24.13 20.73 -12.13
C SER A 539 -24.55 19.30 -11.77
N TRP A 540 -24.93 18.51 -12.77
CA TRP A 540 -25.39 17.14 -12.62
C TRP A 540 -24.54 16.21 -13.50
N GLN A 541 -24.56 14.92 -13.19
CA GLN A 541 -23.85 13.89 -13.95
C GLN A 541 -24.80 12.72 -14.20
N TYR A 542 -24.64 12.04 -15.33
CA TYR A 542 -25.22 10.71 -15.52
C TYR A 542 -24.57 9.74 -14.54
N CYS A 543 -25.38 8.85 -13.97
CA CYS A 543 -24.88 7.72 -13.21
C CYS A 543 -24.88 6.46 -14.08
N THR A 544 -23.82 5.66 -14.00
CA THR A 544 -23.74 4.36 -14.67
C THR A 544 -23.75 3.24 -13.64
N SER A 545 -24.57 2.22 -13.90
CA SER A 545 -24.67 0.96 -13.14
C SER A 545 -23.52 0.02 -13.46
#